data_AF-A0A2V7I4E3-F1
#
_entry.id   AF-A0A2V7I4E3-F1
#
_cell.length_a   1.000
_cell.length_b   1.000
_cell.length_c   1.000
_cell.angle_alpha   90.00
_cell.angle_beta   90.00
_cell.angle_gamma   90.00
#
_symmetry.space_group_name_H-M   'P 1'
#
loop_
_entity.id
_entity.type
_entity.pdbx_description
1 polymer ?
#
loop_
_entity_poly.entity_id
_entity_poly.type
_entity_poly.pdbx_seq_one_letter_code
_entity_poly.pdbx_strand_id
1 'polypeptide(L)'
;MTGQALLWGALYALPLFVRSDFLLTIFIFTFIYGILAVTFDLIFGFTGQLSMFHPAVFGVSAYTTHLLVTLAGLPFWAATLPSAAAAVVLSVVVGSICFKFRL
;
A
#
# COMPACT_ATOMS: atom_id res chain seq x y z
N MET A 1 32.35 -2.81 -2.55
CA MET A 1 31.29 -2.95 -3.57
C MET A 1 30.99 -4.41 -3.93
N THR A 2 31.96 -5.32 -3.86
CA THR A 2 31.76 -6.78 -4.12
C THR A 2 30.93 -7.50 -3.05
N GLY A 3 31.07 -7.15 -1.76
CA GLY A 3 30.32 -7.80 -0.67
C GLY A 3 28.81 -7.56 -0.70
N GLN A 4 28.36 -6.42 -1.22
CA GLN A 4 26.92 -6.10 -1.34
C GLN A 4 26.28 -6.95 -2.43
N ALA A 5 26.95 -7.10 -3.58
CA ALA A 5 26.46 -7.93 -4.69
C ALA A 5 26.26 -9.40 -4.27
N LEU A 6 27.09 -9.92 -3.37
CA LEU A 6 26.92 -11.26 -2.78
C LEU A 6 25.65 -11.37 -1.91
N LEU A 7 25.35 -10.33 -1.12
CA LEU A 7 24.13 -10.29 -0.30
C LEU A 7 22.87 -10.23 -1.16
N TRP A 8 22.85 -9.38 -2.19
CA TRP A 8 21.73 -9.31 -3.14
C TRP A 8 21.57 -10.64 -3.89
N GLY A 9 22.67 -11.25 -4.34
CA GLY A 9 22.65 -12.54 -5.01
C GLY A 9 22.13 -13.68 -4.12
N ALA A 10 22.55 -13.73 -2.85
CA ALA A 10 22.05 -14.70 -1.88
C ALA A 10 20.54 -14.51 -1.61
N LEU A 11 20.07 -13.26 -1.57
CA LEU A 11 18.66 -12.95 -1.36
C LEU A 11 17.78 -13.36 -2.56
N TYR A 12 18.26 -13.17 -3.79
CA TYR A 12 17.59 -13.66 -5.00
C TYR A 12 17.60 -15.19 -5.13
N ALA A 13 18.58 -15.87 -4.54
CA ALA A 13 18.66 -17.33 -4.52
C ALA A 13 17.78 -17.97 -3.42
N LEU A 14 17.32 -17.18 -2.44
CA LEU A 14 16.51 -17.63 -1.31
C LEU A 14 15.22 -18.40 -1.71
N PRO A 15 14.41 -17.97 -2.72
CA PRO A 15 13.24 -18.73 -3.17
C PRO A 15 13.58 -20.05 -3.90
N LEU A 16 14.85 -20.28 -4.29
CA LEU A 16 15.27 -21.54 -4.90
C LEU A 16 15.49 -22.65 -3.86
N PHE A 17 15.85 -22.27 -2.62
CA PHE A 17 16.08 -23.21 -1.52
C PHE A 17 14.85 -23.41 -0.62
N VAL A 18 13.99 -22.39 -0.49
CA VAL A 18 12.78 -22.44 0.35
C VAL A 18 11.57 -22.73 -0.52
N ARG A 19 11.14 -24.01 -0.55
CA ARG A 19 9.99 -24.47 -1.34
C ARG A 19 8.66 -24.46 -0.58
N SER A 20 8.65 -24.09 0.70
CA SER A 20 7.42 -24.04 1.49
C SER A 20 6.72 -22.69 1.34
N ASP A 21 5.48 -22.71 0.83
CA ASP A 21 4.67 -21.51 0.63
C ASP A 21 4.48 -20.68 1.91
N PHE A 22 4.44 -21.35 3.07
CA PHE A 22 4.32 -20.69 4.37
C PHE A 22 5.54 -19.81 4.71
N LEU A 23 6.75 -20.35 4.59
CA LEU A 23 7.96 -19.56 4.88
C LEU A 23 8.13 -18.44 3.85
N LEU A 24 7.84 -18.72 2.58
CA LEU A 24 7.91 -17.72 1.52
C LEU A 24 6.93 -16.57 1.78
N THR A 25 5.70 -16.87 2.19
CA THR A 25 4.69 -15.87 2.58
C THR A 25 5.16 -15.01 3.74
N ILE A 26 5.73 -15.62 4.79
CA ILE A 26 6.29 -14.87 5.94
C ILE A 26 7.39 -13.93 5.47
N PHE A 27 8.36 -14.42 4.68
CA PHE A 27 9.45 -13.60 4.16
C PHE A 27 8.92 -12.44 3.32
N ILE A 28 7.96 -12.68 2.42
CA ILE A 28 7.34 -11.64 1.60
C ILE A 28 6.74 -10.54 2.51
N PHE A 29 5.92 -10.91 3.50
CA PHE A 29 5.34 -9.93 4.41
C PHE A 29 6.40 -9.21 5.24
N THR A 30 7.42 -9.92 5.73
CA THR A 30 8.55 -9.29 6.44
C THR A 30 9.26 -8.24 5.58
N PHE A 31 9.53 -8.54 4.30
CA PHE A 31 10.14 -7.57 3.39
C PHE A 31 9.22 -6.39 3.11
N ILE A 32 7.93 -6.63 2.86
CA ILE A 32 6.94 -5.56 2.64
C ILE A 32 6.87 -4.62 3.86
N TYR A 33 6.76 -5.18 5.08
CA TYR A 33 6.72 -4.39 6.30
C TYR A 33 8.06 -3.70 6.62
N GLY A 34 9.19 -4.32 6.27
CA GLY A 34 10.51 -3.70 6.38
C GLY A 34 10.64 -2.46 5.49
N ILE A 35 10.24 -2.54 4.23
CA ILE A 35 10.22 -1.40 3.31
C ILE A 35 9.27 -0.31 3.82
N LEU A 36 8.10 -0.70 4.34
CA LEU A 36 7.15 0.22 4.94
C LEU A 36 7.79 0.96 6.13
N ALA A 37 8.46 0.24 7.03
CA ALA A 37 9.11 0.82 8.21
C ALA A 37 10.20 1.84 7.83
N VAL A 38 11.06 1.51 6.86
CA VAL A 38 12.10 2.43 6.36
C VAL A 38 11.48 3.67 5.70
N THR A 39 10.43 3.47 4.90
CA THR A 39 9.70 4.59 4.27
C THR A 39 9.05 5.49 5.32
N PHE A 40 8.48 4.90 6.37
CA PHE A 40 7.86 5.64 7.47
C PHE A 40 8.90 6.41 8.29
N ASP A 41 10.05 5.80 8.57
CA ASP A 41 11.18 6.46 9.25
C ASP A 41 11.73 7.64 8.43
N LEU A 42 11.81 7.50 7.10
CA LEU A 42 12.21 8.58 6.21
C LEU A 42 11.20 9.74 6.23
N ILE A 43 9.92 9.45 6.04
CA ILE A 43 8.88 10.49 5.94
C ILE A 43 8.61 11.16 7.29
N PHE A 44 8.49 10.36 8.35
CA PHE A 44 8.17 10.85 9.69
C PHE A 44 9.40 11.33 10.46
N GLY A 45 10.48 10.56 10.42
CA GLY A 45 11.70 10.82 11.18
C GLY A 45 12.51 11.97 10.61
N PHE A 46 12.71 12.03 9.28
CA PHE A 46 13.56 13.06 8.68
C PHE A 46 12.79 14.30 8.21
N THR A 47 11.64 14.11 7.55
CA THR A 47 10.89 15.23 6.96
C THR A 47 9.83 15.80 7.92
N GLY A 48 9.41 15.03 8.93
CA GLY A 48 8.36 15.42 9.87
C GLY A 48 6.97 15.61 9.24
N GLN A 49 6.79 15.25 7.97
CA GLN A 49 5.56 15.50 7.20
C GLN A 49 4.84 14.18 6.94
N LEU A 50 3.81 13.86 7.73
CA LEU A 50 2.93 12.72 7.45
C LEU A 50 1.78 13.12 6.52
N SER A 51 1.80 12.63 5.28
CA SER A 51 0.62 12.63 4.42
C SER A 51 -0.15 11.32 4.55
N MET A 52 -1.22 11.33 5.35
CA MET A 52 -2.10 10.17 5.58
C MET A 52 -3.18 10.01 4.50
N PHE A 53 -3.20 10.89 3.50
CA PHE A 53 -4.26 10.93 2.51
C PHE A 53 -4.22 9.73 1.55
N HIS A 54 -3.04 9.32 1.11
CA HIS A 54 -2.86 8.18 0.19
C HIS A 54 -3.34 6.83 0.76
N PRO A 55 -2.96 6.43 1.99
CA PRO A 55 -3.52 5.21 2.61
C PRO A 55 -5.03 5.34 2.92
N ALA A 56 -5.53 6.54 3.23
CA ALA A 56 -6.95 6.76 3.47
C ALA A 56 -7.81 6.53 2.21
N VAL A 57 -7.42 7.12 1.06
CA VAL A 57 -8.15 6.88 -0.21
C VAL A 57 -8.10 5.42 -0.64
N PHE A 58 -6.95 4.76 -0.46
CA PHE A 58 -6.80 3.34 -0.77
C PHE A 58 -7.72 2.46 0.08
N GLY A 59 -7.78 2.71 1.39
CA GLY A 59 -8.66 1.99 2.30
C GLY A 59 -10.13 2.14 1.94
N VAL A 60 -10.57 3.38 1.64
CA VAL A 60 -11.95 3.64 1.22
C VAL A 60 -12.28 2.90 -0.07
N SER A 61 -11.45 3.00 -1.12
CA SER A 61 -11.70 2.29 -2.39
C SER A 61 -11.72 0.78 -2.24
N ALA A 62 -10.78 0.20 -1.47
CA ALA A 62 -10.74 -1.25 -1.24
C ALA A 62 -11.99 -1.73 -0.48
N TYR A 63 -12.38 -1.01 0.57
CA TYR A 63 -13.55 -1.35 1.36
C TYR A 63 -14.86 -1.19 0.57
N THR A 64 -15.01 -0.11 -0.20
CA THR A 64 -16.15 0.08 -1.11
C THR A 64 -16.22 -1.05 -2.14
N THR A 65 -15.10 -1.44 -2.74
CA THR A 65 -15.06 -2.57 -3.68
C THR A 65 -15.50 -3.86 -2.99
N HIS A 66 -15.01 -4.14 -1.79
CA HIS A 66 -15.39 -5.32 -1.02
C HIS A 66 -16.89 -5.36 -0.70
N LEU A 67 -17.48 -4.23 -0.29
CA LEU A 67 -18.92 -4.12 -0.04
C LEU A 67 -19.75 -4.35 -1.30
N LEU A 68 -19.32 -3.80 -2.45
CA LEU A 68 -20.05 -4.00 -3.71
C LEU A 68 -19.98 -5.45 -4.20
N VAL A 69 -18.85 -6.12 -3.99
CA VAL A 69 -18.71 -7.54 -4.34
C VAL A 69 -19.53 -8.42 -3.39
N THR A 70 -19.49 -8.16 -2.08
CA THR A 70 -20.14 -9.02 -1.08
C THR A 70 -21.63 -8.78 -0.91
N LEU A 71 -22.08 -7.51 -0.90
CA LEU A 71 -23.48 -7.15 -0.66
C LEU A 71 -24.28 -7.01 -1.96
N ALA A 72 -23.68 -6.45 -3.00
CA ALA A 72 -24.38 -6.22 -4.28
C ALA A 72 -24.13 -7.33 -5.32
N GLY A 73 -23.28 -8.32 -5.00
CA GLY A 73 -22.97 -9.45 -5.90
C GLY A 73 -22.32 -9.03 -7.22
N LEU A 74 -21.77 -7.81 -7.29
CA LEU A 74 -21.16 -7.29 -8.51
C LEU A 74 -19.83 -8.00 -8.78
N PRO A 75 -19.48 -8.28 -10.05
CA PRO A 75 -18.16 -8.78 -10.38
C PRO A 75 -17.10 -7.73 -10.03
N PHE A 76 -15.91 -8.18 -9.61
CA PHE A 76 -14.82 -7.32 -9.15
C PHE A 76 -14.54 -6.12 -10.08
N TRP A 77 -14.51 -6.36 -11.40
CA TRP A 77 -14.30 -5.35 -12.42
C TRP A 77 -15.42 -4.31 -12.51
N ALA A 78 -16.67 -4.71 -12.29
CA ALA A 78 -17.80 -3.76 -12.26
C ALA A 78 -17.80 -2.97 -10.94
N ALA A 79 -17.34 -3.56 -9.84
CA ALA A 79 -17.21 -2.90 -8.55
C ALA A 79 -16.05 -1.89 -8.48
N THR A 80 -15.11 -1.93 -9.44
CA THR A 80 -13.95 -1.02 -9.47
C THR A 80 -14.31 0.41 -9.87
N LEU A 81 -15.26 0.58 -10.79
CA LEU A 81 -15.68 1.93 -11.25
C LEU A 81 -16.34 2.74 -10.12
N PRO A 82 -17.33 2.18 -9.37
CA PRO A 82 -17.97 2.88 -8.27
C PRO A 82 -17.01 3.13 -7.09
N SER A 83 -16.06 2.23 -6.83
CA SER A 83 -15.07 2.45 -5.78
C SER A 83 -14.03 3.50 -6.14
N ALA A 84 -13.69 3.64 -7.42
CA ALA A 84 -12.91 4.78 -7.92
C ALA A 84 -13.68 6.09 -7.75
N ALA A 85 -14.98 6.10 -8.01
CA ALA A 85 -15.82 7.29 -7.76
C ALA A 85 -15.83 7.67 -6.28
N ALA A 86 -15.92 6.70 -5.36
CA ALA A 86 -15.81 6.95 -3.92
C ALA A 86 -14.43 7.55 -3.54
N ALA A 87 -13.36 7.10 -4.19
CA ALA A 87 -12.02 7.67 -4.03
C ALA A 87 -11.97 9.14 -4.43
N VAL A 88 -12.55 9.47 -5.59
CA VAL A 88 -12.61 10.85 -6.11
C VAL A 88 -13.40 11.74 -5.16
N VAL A 89 -14.56 11.28 -4.67
CA VAL A 89 -15.36 12.04 -3.71
C VAL A 89 -14.57 12.33 -2.44
N LEU A 90 -13.91 11.32 -1.85
CA LEU A 90 -13.05 11.53 -0.68
C LEU A 90 -11.93 12.54 -0.97
N SER A 91 -11.33 12.44 -2.14
CA SER A 91 -10.23 13.30 -2.57
C SER A 91 -10.65 14.75 -2.73
N VAL A 92 -11.81 14.98 -3.35
CA VAL A 92 -12.37 16.33 -3.53
C VAL A 92 -12.74 16.94 -2.18
N VAL A 93 -13.36 16.17 -1.28
CA VAL A 93 -13.74 16.65 0.06
C VAL A 93 -12.50 17.05 0.86
N VAL A 94 -11.50 16.17 0.97
CA VAL A 94 -10.28 16.45 1.73
C VAL A 94 -9.46 17.57 1.09
N GLY A 95 -9.30 17.55 -0.25
CA GLY A 95 -8.60 18.59 -0.99
C GLY A 95 -9.24 19.97 -0.78
N SER A 96 -10.57 20.05 -0.82
CA SER A 96 -11.31 21.30 -0.61
C SER A 96 -11.11 21.87 0.79
N ILE A 97 -10.98 21.01 1.81
CA ILE A 97 -10.70 21.44 3.19
C ILE A 97 -9.25 21.94 3.31
N CYS A 98 -8.28 21.22 2.74
CA CYS A 98 -6.87 21.58 2.81
C CYS A 98 -6.55 22.87 2.06
N PHE A 99 -7.11 23.10 0.87
CA PHE A 99 -6.88 24.32 0.10
C PHE A 99 -7.51 25.58 0.71
N LYS A 100 -8.40 25.43 1.69
CA LYS A 100 -9.04 26.55 2.38
C LYS A 100 -8.12 27.21 3.42
N PHE A 101 -7.04 26.55 3.82
CA PHE A 101 -5.98 27.16 4.61
C PHE A 101 -5.03 27.91 3.67
N ARG A 102 -5.38 29.18 3.44
CA ARG A 102 -4.52 30.18 2.79
C ARG A 102 -3.24 30.29 3.62
N LEU A 103 -2.12 29.76 3.11
CA LEU A 103 -0.78 30.23 3.50
C LEU A 103 -0.63 31.69 3.03
#